data_AF-A0A3E2CG56-F1
#
_entry.id   AF-A0A3E2CG56-F1
#
_cell.length_a   1.000
_cell.length_b   1.000
_cell.length_c   1.000
_cell.angle_alpha   90.00
_cell.angle_beta   90.00
_cell.angle_gamma   90.00
#
_symmetry.space_group_name_H-M   'P 1'
#
loop_
_entity.id
_entity.type
_entity.pdbx_description
1 polymer ?
#
loop_
_entity_poly.entity_id
_entity_poly.type
_entity_poly.pdbx_seq_one_letter_code
_entity_poly.pdbx_strand_id
1 'polypeptide(L)'
;METMNNKNEESTQQTSPLRRLAELMGVRSKFVGSDGIEHQIADNVLVKVLRSLCVDASTDKAIEESMQKILLERHTRLVAPTVLHTVGKEDTVIINTGILEYPTATLILEDGEQYQGDLQISPCKDDVAFPVNGTFVASSLLTIPADVPMGYHTLRISVADRVEEASLISAPESIDTLEKLEKDGKQIWGWMAQLYSIRSSKSWGVGDYADLADLLVQSKKKTGADFVLVNPLHAGEPVAPLTPSPYLPVARGMVNVTYIRPEIIPEYDSLNDKDRKTVDDLHNEVEPLNNDAQIVDRDSMWRVKMHALWIIFKSGLSAERSEEFEAFKQDMGERLESYATWCLCYDKWGAPKGEDCWEKHLTKDSDEISALCKQFPDTLEFYRWLEWIAFTQLHDAQVAAKNAGMRIGIMSDMAVGVHPAGSEVWWNPERFANGACVGAPPDYFNQQGQNWSQPPLNPFELERTGFKVYKDMVHGMFASAGAVRIDHILG
;
A
#
# COMPACT_ATOMS: atom_id res chain seq x y z
N MET A 1 -8.50 -61.38 6.71
CA MET A 1 -8.03 -60.08 7.24
C MET A 1 -7.55 -59.25 6.06
N GLU A 2 -8.51 -58.75 5.29
CA GLU A 2 -8.32 -57.85 4.15
C GLU A 2 -9.49 -56.87 4.25
N THR A 3 -9.20 -55.59 4.46
CA THR A 3 -10.04 -54.38 4.26
C THR A 3 -9.59 -53.25 5.21
N MET A 4 -8.38 -52.75 5.04
CA MET A 4 -7.97 -51.42 5.52
C MET A 4 -6.85 -50.92 4.61
N ASN A 5 -7.17 -50.54 3.38
CA ASN A 5 -6.28 -49.69 2.56
C ASN A 5 -6.98 -48.90 1.43
N ASN A 6 -8.30 -48.97 1.27
CA ASN A 6 -9.00 -48.29 0.18
C ASN A 6 -9.61 -46.91 0.52
N LYS A 7 -9.35 -46.33 1.70
CA LYS A 7 -10.01 -45.06 2.09
C LYS A 7 -9.23 -43.78 1.83
N ASN A 8 -7.95 -43.86 1.44
CA ASN A 8 -7.14 -42.67 1.16
C ASN A 8 -6.82 -42.45 -0.33
N GLU A 9 -7.13 -43.40 -1.21
CA GLU A 9 -6.92 -43.26 -2.67
C GLU A 9 -8.20 -42.84 -3.43
N GLU A 10 -9.38 -42.91 -2.80
CA GLU A 10 -10.66 -42.55 -3.43
C GLU A 10 -11.03 -41.05 -3.29
N SER A 11 -10.38 -40.25 -2.43
CA SER A 11 -10.69 -38.81 -2.31
C SER A 11 -9.99 -37.91 -3.33
N THR A 12 -9.09 -38.48 -4.14
CA THR A 12 -8.44 -37.84 -5.31
C THR A 12 -9.24 -38.04 -6.61
N GLN A 13 -10.54 -38.38 -6.51
CA GLN A 13 -11.47 -38.36 -7.64
C GLN A 13 -11.72 -36.92 -8.11
N GLN A 14 -10.93 -36.52 -9.11
CA GLN A 14 -11.18 -35.48 -10.10
C GLN A 14 -11.60 -34.10 -9.57
N THR A 15 -10.65 -33.35 -8.99
CA THR A 15 -10.73 -31.88 -9.08
C THR A 15 -10.86 -31.48 -10.55
N SER A 16 -11.93 -30.76 -10.89
CA SER A 16 -12.16 -30.29 -12.25
C SER A 16 -10.96 -29.45 -12.74
N PRO A 17 -10.67 -29.41 -14.05
CA PRO A 17 -9.59 -28.60 -14.61
C PRO A 17 -9.62 -27.15 -14.12
N LEU A 18 -10.81 -26.55 -14.00
CA LEU A 18 -11.02 -25.22 -13.44
C LEU A 18 -10.50 -25.08 -12.00
N ARG A 19 -10.76 -26.07 -11.13
CA ARG A 19 -10.33 -26.04 -9.73
C ARG A 19 -8.82 -26.22 -9.60
N ARG A 20 -8.21 -27.05 -10.45
CA ARG A 20 -6.75 -27.17 -10.53
C ARG A 20 -6.10 -25.86 -10.98
N LEU A 21 -6.68 -25.17 -11.97
CA LEU A 21 -6.23 -23.85 -12.39
C LEU A 21 -6.39 -22.82 -11.25
N ALA A 22 -7.51 -22.85 -10.52
CA ALA A 22 -7.72 -21.99 -9.35
C ALA A 22 -6.65 -22.24 -8.27
N GLU A 23 -6.38 -23.49 -7.92
CA GLU A 23 -5.34 -23.88 -6.97
C GLU A 23 -3.94 -23.42 -7.43
N LEU A 24 -3.60 -23.59 -8.71
CA LEU A 24 -2.34 -23.11 -9.29
C LEU A 24 -2.15 -21.60 -9.13
N MET A 25 -3.25 -20.84 -9.10
CA MET A 25 -3.26 -19.39 -8.92
C MET A 25 -3.51 -18.95 -7.47
N GLY A 26 -3.48 -19.88 -6.50
CA GLY A 26 -3.72 -19.56 -5.09
C GLY A 26 -5.17 -19.20 -4.76
N VAL A 27 -6.12 -19.44 -5.67
CA VAL A 27 -7.54 -19.19 -5.47
C VAL A 27 -8.20 -20.41 -4.84
N ARG A 28 -8.69 -20.26 -3.61
CA ARG A 28 -9.39 -21.35 -2.92
C ARG A 28 -10.75 -21.62 -3.57
N SER A 29 -11.04 -22.89 -3.83
CA SER A 29 -12.33 -23.32 -4.39
C SER A 29 -13.41 -23.58 -3.33
N LYS A 30 -13.08 -23.42 -2.05
CA LYS A 30 -13.95 -23.66 -0.90
C LYS A 30 -13.50 -22.84 0.32
N PHE A 31 -14.43 -22.56 1.22
CA PHE A 31 -14.16 -21.88 2.50
C PHE A 31 -15.11 -22.39 3.59
N VAL A 32 -14.73 -22.19 4.87
CA VAL A 32 -15.61 -22.47 6.00
C VAL A 32 -16.27 -21.16 6.42
N GLY A 33 -17.59 -21.15 6.45
CA GLY A 33 -18.37 -20.00 6.88
C GLY A 33 -18.31 -19.80 8.41
N SER A 34 -18.79 -18.65 8.87
CA SER A 34 -18.98 -18.37 10.29
C SER A 34 -19.97 -19.35 10.98
N ASP A 35 -20.79 -20.02 10.18
CA ASP A 35 -21.70 -21.10 10.56
C ASP A 35 -20.97 -22.44 10.81
N GLY A 36 -19.66 -22.51 10.53
CA GLY A 36 -18.86 -23.73 10.61
C GLY A 36 -19.11 -24.71 9.46
N ILE A 37 -19.87 -24.30 8.43
CA ILE A 37 -20.18 -25.13 7.27
C ILE A 37 -19.15 -24.87 6.18
N GLU A 38 -18.69 -25.93 5.50
CA GLU A 38 -17.84 -25.79 4.32
C GLU A 38 -18.69 -25.46 3.08
N HIS A 39 -18.40 -24.34 2.46
CA HIS A 39 -19.06 -23.83 1.25
C HIS A 39 -18.16 -24.01 0.04
N GLN A 40 -18.73 -24.53 -1.06
CA GLN A 40 -18.04 -24.64 -2.34
C GLN A 40 -18.27 -23.37 -3.16
N ILE A 41 -17.20 -22.83 -3.75
CA ILE A 41 -17.30 -21.70 -4.66
C ILE A 41 -17.88 -22.17 -6.00
N ALA A 42 -18.86 -21.42 -6.52
CA ALA A 42 -19.46 -21.69 -7.81
C ALA A 42 -18.47 -21.44 -8.96
N ASP A 43 -18.52 -22.28 -9.99
CA ASP A 43 -17.55 -22.25 -11.09
C ASP A 43 -17.54 -20.91 -11.84
N ASN A 44 -18.71 -20.27 -12.03
CA ASN A 44 -18.80 -18.95 -12.65
C ASN A 44 -18.11 -17.84 -11.83
N VAL A 45 -18.01 -18.00 -10.50
CA VAL A 45 -17.26 -17.10 -9.62
C VAL A 45 -15.76 -17.35 -9.78
N LEU A 46 -15.33 -18.61 -9.81
CA LEU A 46 -13.92 -18.96 -10.06
C LEU A 46 -13.42 -18.39 -11.39
N VAL A 47 -14.22 -18.50 -12.46
CA VAL A 47 -13.88 -17.92 -13.77
C VAL A 47 -13.72 -16.40 -13.71
N LYS A 48 -14.58 -15.69 -12.97
CA LYS A 48 -14.47 -14.23 -12.80
C LYS A 48 -13.26 -13.82 -11.99
N VAL A 49 -12.95 -14.53 -10.89
CA VAL A 49 -11.77 -14.28 -10.06
C VAL A 49 -10.49 -14.55 -10.86
N LEU A 50 -10.41 -15.67 -11.58
CA LEU A 50 -9.28 -15.96 -12.48
C LEU A 50 -9.11 -14.88 -13.55
N ARG A 51 -10.21 -14.40 -14.15
CA ARG A 51 -10.16 -13.28 -15.10
C ARG A 51 -9.61 -12.00 -14.46
N SER A 52 -9.95 -11.70 -13.21
CA SER A 52 -9.40 -10.53 -12.49
C SER A 52 -7.89 -10.62 -12.25
N LEU A 53 -7.34 -11.84 -12.26
CA LEU A 53 -5.90 -12.13 -12.20
C LEU A 53 -5.28 -12.27 -13.61
N CYS A 54 -5.99 -11.80 -14.65
CA CYS A 54 -5.59 -11.90 -16.06
C CYS A 54 -5.43 -13.35 -16.58
N VAL A 55 -6.16 -14.31 -16.00
CA VAL A 55 -6.17 -15.72 -16.42
C VAL A 55 -7.50 -16.06 -17.12
N ASP A 56 -7.44 -16.54 -18.36
CA ASP A 56 -8.63 -16.97 -19.08
C ASP A 56 -9.01 -18.40 -18.69
N ALA A 57 -10.21 -18.54 -18.11
CA ALA A 57 -10.82 -19.81 -17.75
C ALA A 57 -12.23 -19.96 -18.34
N SER A 58 -12.52 -19.24 -19.43
CA SER A 58 -13.87 -19.15 -20.02
C SER A 58 -14.35 -20.43 -20.69
N THR A 59 -13.44 -21.31 -21.10
CA THR A 59 -13.72 -22.59 -21.77
C THR A 59 -12.71 -23.65 -21.33
N ASP A 60 -13.01 -24.94 -21.50
CA ASP A 60 -12.08 -26.03 -21.17
C ASP A 60 -10.73 -25.88 -21.90
N LYS A 61 -10.78 -25.48 -23.19
CA LYS A 61 -9.57 -25.20 -23.98
C LYS A 61 -8.77 -24.04 -23.39
N ALA A 62 -9.42 -22.94 -23.00
CA ALA A 62 -8.75 -21.80 -22.38
C ALA A 62 -8.13 -22.16 -21.02
N ILE A 63 -8.79 -23.03 -20.25
CA ILE A 63 -8.25 -23.56 -18.98
C ILE A 63 -6.95 -24.33 -19.24
N GLU A 64 -6.94 -25.25 -20.20
CA GLU A 64 -5.76 -26.03 -20.56
C GLU A 64 -4.61 -25.13 -21.06
N GLU A 65 -4.90 -24.19 -21.95
CA GLU A 65 -3.92 -23.23 -22.48
C GLU A 65 -3.34 -22.34 -21.38
N SER A 66 -4.18 -21.83 -20.47
CA SER A 66 -3.74 -21.05 -19.31
C SER A 66 -2.86 -21.87 -18.38
N MET A 67 -3.26 -23.10 -18.04
CA MET A 67 -2.46 -23.99 -17.20
C MET A 67 -1.09 -24.27 -17.83
N GLN A 68 -1.05 -24.60 -19.12
CA GLN A 68 0.20 -24.83 -19.84
C GLN A 68 1.09 -23.59 -19.84
N LYS A 69 0.53 -22.40 -20.11
CA LYS A 69 1.27 -21.14 -20.08
C LYS A 69 1.90 -20.87 -18.71
N ILE A 70 1.11 -21.00 -17.63
CA ILE A 70 1.57 -20.75 -16.26
C ILE A 70 2.69 -21.72 -15.87
N LEU A 71 2.52 -23.01 -16.16
CA LEU A 71 3.53 -24.02 -15.86
C LEU A 71 4.80 -23.79 -16.69
N LEU A 72 4.65 -23.47 -17.97
CA LEU A 72 5.77 -23.15 -18.83
C LEU A 72 6.57 -21.96 -18.28
N GLU A 73 5.90 -20.85 -17.96
CA GLU A 73 6.54 -19.65 -17.39
C GLU A 73 7.31 -19.99 -16.09
N ARG A 74 6.65 -20.68 -15.14
CA ARG A 74 7.27 -21.07 -13.86
C ARG A 74 8.49 -21.96 -14.02
N HIS A 75 8.46 -22.93 -14.94
CA HIS A 75 9.59 -23.82 -15.18
C HIS A 75 10.67 -23.21 -16.07
N THR A 76 10.35 -22.26 -16.95
CA THR A 76 11.35 -21.58 -17.78
C THR A 76 12.21 -20.59 -17.00
N ARG A 77 11.63 -19.97 -15.98
CA ARG A 77 12.26 -18.94 -15.16
C ARG A 77 13.33 -19.55 -14.26
N LEU A 78 14.52 -18.97 -14.23
CA LEU A 78 15.66 -19.49 -13.45
C LEU A 78 15.40 -19.42 -11.94
N VAL A 79 14.72 -18.39 -11.46
CA VAL A 79 14.43 -18.19 -10.02
C VAL A 79 13.14 -17.42 -9.83
N ALA A 80 12.42 -17.63 -8.72
CA ALA A 80 11.23 -16.84 -8.40
C ALA A 80 11.55 -15.33 -8.43
N PRO A 81 10.64 -14.45 -8.89
CA PRO A 81 10.90 -13.02 -9.00
C PRO A 81 11.26 -12.35 -7.66
N THR A 82 10.75 -12.92 -6.57
CA THR A 82 11.10 -12.52 -5.21
C THR A 82 11.50 -13.74 -4.39
N VAL A 83 12.55 -13.56 -3.61
CA VAL A 83 13.11 -14.51 -2.65
C VAL A 83 13.01 -13.90 -1.26
N LEU A 84 12.57 -14.69 -0.29
CA LEU A 84 12.53 -14.28 1.11
C LEU A 84 13.65 -14.99 1.87
N HIS A 85 14.30 -14.26 2.77
CA HIS A 85 15.35 -14.75 3.64
C HIS A 85 15.12 -14.26 5.07
N THR A 86 15.38 -15.12 6.05
CA THR A 86 15.32 -14.78 7.47
C THR A 86 16.71 -14.49 7.99
N VAL A 87 16.97 -13.25 8.42
CA VAL A 87 18.27 -12.82 8.96
C VAL A 87 18.71 -13.77 10.08
N GLY A 88 19.95 -14.27 9.99
CA GLY A 88 20.53 -15.18 10.97
C GLY A 88 20.18 -16.66 10.77
N LYS A 89 19.47 -17.01 9.69
CA LYS A 89 19.16 -18.41 9.32
C LYS A 89 19.53 -18.69 7.88
N GLU A 90 19.97 -19.90 7.59
CA GLU A 90 20.12 -20.33 6.21
C GLU A 90 18.74 -20.63 5.61
N ASP A 91 18.48 -20.10 4.41
CA ASP A 91 17.29 -20.43 3.63
C ASP A 91 17.67 -21.06 2.30
N THR A 92 16.76 -21.84 1.71
CA THR A 92 16.97 -22.51 0.43
C THR A 92 15.97 -22.05 -0.61
N VAL A 93 16.47 -21.74 -1.81
CA VAL A 93 15.68 -21.28 -2.96
C VAL A 93 15.81 -22.26 -4.10
N ILE A 94 14.69 -22.60 -4.72
CA ILE A 94 14.67 -23.42 -5.93
C ILE A 94 15.09 -22.57 -7.13
N ILE A 95 16.03 -23.10 -7.91
CA ILE A 95 16.40 -22.55 -9.21
C ILE A 95 16.18 -23.58 -10.31
N ASN A 96 15.61 -23.15 -11.43
CA ASN A 96 15.38 -24.01 -12.59
C ASN A 96 16.56 -23.92 -13.57
N THR A 97 17.10 -25.05 -13.96
CA THR A 97 18.27 -25.18 -14.85
C THR A 97 18.04 -26.25 -15.90
N GLY A 98 18.87 -26.33 -16.94
CA GLY A 98 18.96 -27.55 -17.74
C GLY A 98 19.63 -28.68 -16.96
N ILE A 99 19.33 -29.94 -17.32
CA ILE A 99 19.87 -31.14 -16.65
C ILE A 99 21.42 -31.17 -16.61
N LEU A 100 22.07 -30.61 -17.62
CA LEU A 100 23.53 -30.60 -17.76
C LEU A 100 24.14 -29.21 -17.59
N GLU A 101 23.34 -28.23 -17.16
CA GLU A 101 23.78 -26.85 -17.02
C GLU A 101 24.28 -26.58 -15.60
N TYR A 102 25.35 -25.78 -15.48
CA TYR A 102 25.92 -25.38 -14.20
C TYR A 102 25.49 -23.95 -13.88
N PRO A 103 24.59 -23.74 -12.90
CA PRO A 103 24.19 -22.42 -12.48
C PRO A 103 25.27 -21.73 -11.65
N THR A 104 25.29 -20.40 -11.70
CA THR A 104 26.05 -19.54 -10.79
C THR A 104 25.12 -18.48 -10.21
N ALA A 105 25.42 -18.03 -9.00
CA ALA A 105 24.65 -17.01 -8.31
C ALA A 105 25.56 -15.89 -7.79
N THR A 106 25.07 -14.65 -7.86
CA THR A 106 25.70 -13.50 -7.21
C THR A 106 24.64 -12.69 -6.49
N LEU A 107 24.99 -12.07 -5.36
CA LEU A 107 24.10 -11.21 -4.59
C LEU A 107 24.67 -9.79 -4.54
N ILE A 108 23.85 -8.81 -4.88
CA ILE A 108 24.13 -7.38 -4.74
C ILE A 108 23.30 -6.89 -3.57
N LEU A 109 23.97 -6.32 -2.56
CA LEU A 109 23.35 -5.80 -1.35
C LEU A 109 22.59 -4.49 -1.63
N GLU A 110 21.80 -4.03 -0.65
CA GLU A 110 20.93 -2.86 -0.81
C GLU A 110 21.72 -1.57 -1.05
N ASP A 111 22.94 -1.50 -0.51
CA ASP A 111 23.89 -0.39 -0.72
C ASP A 111 24.61 -0.45 -2.07
N GLY A 112 24.37 -1.49 -2.87
CA GLY A 112 25.00 -1.71 -4.17
C GLY A 112 26.32 -2.47 -4.11
N GLU A 113 26.81 -2.85 -2.92
CA GLU A 113 28.02 -3.66 -2.80
C GLU A 113 27.76 -5.12 -3.16
N GLN A 114 28.80 -5.81 -3.64
CA GLN A 114 28.69 -7.24 -3.90
C GLN A 114 28.86 -8.03 -2.61
N TYR A 115 27.95 -8.95 -2.34
CA TYR A 115 28.06 -9.88 -1.24
C TYR A 115 29.30 -10.77 -1.39
N GLN A 116 30.12 -10.86 -0.34
CA GLN A 116 31.41 -11.57 -0.37
C GLN A 116 31.31 -13.02 0.14
N GLY A 117 30.18 -13.42 0.72
CA GLY A 117 29.95 -14.79 1.17
C GLY A 117 29.72 -15.75 0.00
N ASP A 118 29.82 -17.05 0.30
CA ASP A 118 29.67 -18.11 -0.70
C ASP A 118 28.20 -18.48 -0.91
N LEU A 119 27.76 -18.49 -2.16
CA LEU A 119 26.41 -18.87 -2.56
C LEU A 119 26.44 -20.30 -3.11
N GLN A 120 26.11 -21.26 -2.26
CA GLN A 120 26.24 -22.68 -2.59
C GLN A 120 25.01 -23.20 -3.32
N ILE A 121 25.24 -23.84 -4.46
CA ILE A 121 24.19 -24.51 -5.24
C ILE A 121 24.39 -26.01 -5.17
N SER A 122 23.33 -26.73 -4.83
CA SER A 122 23.32 -28.19 -4.76
C SER A 122 22.19 -28.79 -5.60
N PRO A 123 22.34 -30.03 -6.11
CA PRO A 123 21.26 -30.70 -6.83
C PRO A 123 20.06 -31.00 -5.91
N CYS A 124 18.84 -30.83 -6.42
CA CYS A 124 17.65 -31.27 -5.71
C CYS A 124 17.53 -32.81 -5.82
N LYS A 125 17.51 -33.51 -4.67
CA LYS A 125 17.66 -34.98 -4.62
C LYS A 125 16.46 -35.78 -5.12
N ASP A 126 15.29 -35.16 -5.28
CA ASP A 126 14.04 -35.84 -5.67
C ASP A 126 13.30 -35.11 -6.80
N ASP A 127 14.03 -34.35 -7.62
CA ASP A 127 13.42 -33.54 -8.67
C ASP A 127 12.98 -34.37 -9.89
N VAL A 128 11.83 -34.03 -10.44
CA VAL A 128 11.29 -34.65 -11.64
C VAL A 128 11.42 -33.67 -12.79
N ALA A 129 12.26 -34.03 -13.78
CA ALA A 129 12.53 -33.16 -14.91
C ALA A 129 11.25 -32.81 -15.68
N PHE A 130 11.02 -31.52 -15.92
CA PHE A 130 9.83 -31.02 -16.58
C PHE A 130 10.11 -30.74 -18.07
N PRO A 131 9.30 -31.24 -19.00
CA PRO A 131 9.48 -30.98 -20.42
C PRO A 131 9.05 -29.55 -20.78
N VAL A 132 9.98 -28.78 -21.33
CA VAL A 132 9.81 -27.38 -21.76
C VAL A 132 10.32 -27.24 -23.18
N ASN A 133 9.44 -26.97 -24.15
CA ASN A 133 9.78 -26.68 -25.55
C ASN A 133 10.77 -27.69 -26.19
N GLY A 134 10.63 -28.98 -25.90
CA GLY A 134 11.50 -30.04 -26.43
C GLY A 134 12.83 -30.24 -25.67
N THR A 135 13.02 -29.51 -24.57
CA THR A 135 14.11 -29.68 -23.61
C THR A 135 13.55 -30.13 -22.25
N PHE A 136 14.43 -30.47 -21.31
CA PHE A 136 14.05 -30.81 -19.95
C PHE A 136 14.69 -29.83 -18.98
N VAL A 137 13.87 -29.28 -18.10
CA VAL A 137 14.28 -28.45 -16.96
C VAL A 137 14.38 -29.35 -15.73
N ALA A 138 15.44 -29.15 -14.95
CA ALA A 138 15.62 -29.73 -13.63
C ALA A 138 15.84 -28.60 -12.60
N SER A 139 15.64 -28.91 -11.32
CA SER A 139 15.73 -27.99 -10.20
C SER A 139 17.04 -28.20 -9.44
N SER A 140 17.70 -27.10 -9.09
CA SER A 140 18.76 -27.05 -8.10
C SER A 140 18.33 -26.20 -6.90
N LEU A 141 19.04 -26.34 -5.78
CA LEU A 141 18.81 -25.57 -4.56
C LEU A 141 19.97 -24.62 -4.34
N LEU A 142 19.68 -23.32 -4.35
CA LEU A 142 20.59 -22.27 -3.91
C LEU A 142 20.41 -22.06 -2.40
N THR A 143 21.50 -22.10 -1.65
CA THR A 143 21.53 -21.75 -0.23
C THR A 143 21.81 -20.27 -0.07
N ILE A 144 20.92 -19.54 0.60
CA ILE A 144 21.11 -18.16 1.03
C ILE A 144 21.72 -18.21 2.44
N PRO A 145 22.95 -17.67 2.64
CA PRO A 145 23.63 -17.74 3.93
C PRO A 145 22.98 -16.90 5.03
N ALA A 146 23.07 -17.40 6.27
CA ALA A 146 22.54 -16.75 7.46
C ALA A 146 23.09 -15.34 7.74
N ASP A 147 24.29 -15.02 7.22
CA ASP A 147 24.98 -13.74 7.38
C ASP A 147 24.63 -12.70 6.31
N VAL A 148 23.71 -13.00 5.39
CA VAL A 148 23.10 -11.98 4.54
C VAL A 148 22.40 -10.94 5.43
N PRO A 149 22.77 -9.64 5.32
CA PRO A 149 22.24 -8.61 6.21
C PRO A 149 20.74 -8.40 6.01
N MET A 150 20.10 -7.70 6.94
CA MET A 150 18.72 -7.23 6.76
C MET A 150 18.68 -6.19 5.64
N GLY A 151 17.71 -6.28 4.74
CA GLY A 151 17.53 -5.30 3.68
C GLY A 151 16.88 -5.86 2.42
N TYR A 152 16.89 -5.02 1.38
CA TYR A 152 16.34 -5.32 0.06
C TYR A 152 17.48 -5.44 -0.94
N HIS A 153 17.77 -6.66 -1.38
CA HIS A 153 18.93 -7.02 -2.18
C HIS A 153 18.51 -7.52 -3.57
N THR A 154 19.48 -7.68 -4.47
CA THR A 154 19.26 -8.23 -5.81
C THR A 154 20.04 -9.54 -5.97
N LEU A 155 19.32 -10.64 -6.09
CA LEU A 155 19.88 -11.95 -6.41
C LEU A 155 19.92 -12.13 -7.93
N ARG A 156 21.09 -12.44 -8.47
CA ARG A 156 21.27 -12.72 -9.91
C ARG A 156 21.69 -14.17 -10.10
N ILE A 157 20.93 -14.90 -10.92
CA ILE A 157 21.22 -16.28 -11.33
C ILE A 157 21.65 -16.29 -12.78
N SER A 158 22.73 -16.99 -13.09
CA SER A 158 23.25 -17.15 -14.45
C SER A 158 23.42 -18.62 -14.79
N VAL A 159 22.85 -19.06 -15.92
CA VAL A 159 22.89 -20.43 -16.41
C VAL A 159 23.14 -20.41 -17.91
N ALA A 160 24.34 -20.82 -18.33
CA ALA A 160 24.83 -20.63 -19.70
C ALA A 160 24.66 -19.15 -20.15
N ASP A 161 23.86 -18.89 -21.19
CA ASP A 161 23.60 -17.54 -21.70
C ASP A 161 22.39 -16.85 -21.05
N ARG A 162 21.68 -17.54 -20.15
CA ARG A 162 20.50 -16.99 -19.46
C ARG A 162 20.92 -16.32 -18.16
N VAL A 163 20.43 -15.10 -17.95
CA VAL A 163 20.62 -14.35 -16.71
C VAL A 163 19.27 -13.84 -16.26
N GLU A 164 18.93 -14.07 -14.99
CA GLU A 164 17.73 -13.51 -14.38
C GLU A 164 18.06 -12.90 -13.01
N GLU A 165 17.30 -11.86 -12.68
CA GLU A 165 17.38 -11.18 -11.41
C GLU A 165 16.08 -11.36 -10.62
N ALA A 166 16.23 -11.49 -9.31
CA ALA A 166 15.16 -11.57 -8.33
C ALA A 166 15.41 -10.56 -7.21
N SER A 167 14.33 -10.02 -6.66
CA SER A 167 14.39 -9.26 -5.41
C SER A 167 14.62 -10.24 -4.26
N LEU A 168 15.67 -10.04 -3.45
CA LEU A 168 15.88 -10.80 -2.23
C LEU A 168 15.57 -9.92 -1.02
N ILE A 169 14.52 -10.28 -0.28
CA ILE A 169 14.09 -9.56 0.92
C ILE A 169 14.60 -10.34 2.13
N SER A 170 15.58 -9.77 2.82
CA SER A 170 16.15 -10.33 4.04
C SER A 170 15.56 -9.61 5.25
N ALA A 171 14.71 -10.30 6.01
CA ALA A 171 13.92 -9.74 7.10
C ALA A 171 14.19 -10.45 8.43
N PRO A 172 14.04 -9.78 9.59
CA PRO A 172 14.15 -10.43 10.88
C PRO A 172 12.94 -11.35 11.13
N GLU A 173 13.13 -12.43 11.89
CA GLU A 173 12.06 -13.35 12.28
C GLU A 173 10.97 -12.69 13.14
N SER A 174 11.35 -11.70 13.94
CA SER A 174 10.46 -10.99 14.85
C SER A 174 10.85 -9.53 15.02
N ILE A 175 9.88 -8.71 15.44
CA ILE A 175 10.10 -7.30 15.77
C ILE A 175 10.31 -7.16 17.30
N ASP A 176 11.52 -6.85 17.74
CA ASP A 176 11.89 -6.70 19.17
C ASP A 176 11.24 -5.50 19.90
N THR A 177 10.41 -4.72 19.23
CA THR A 177 9.97 -3.41 19.74
C THR A 177 9.15 -3.53 21.02
N LEU A 178 8.31 -4.55 21.17
CA LEU A 178 7.43 -4.68 22.33
C LEU A 178 8.20 -4.88 23.64
N GLU A 179 9.16 -5.80 23.67
CA GLU A 179 9.99 -6.04 24.87
C GLU A 179 10.84 -4.82 25.24
N LYS A 180 11.33 -4.08 24.23
CA LYS A 180 12.09 -2.83 24.43
C LYS A 180 11.20 -1.69 24.94
N LEU A 181 9.92 -1.66 24.55
CA LEU A 181 8.97 -0.63 24.97
C LEU A 181 8.47 -0.83 26.40
N GLU A 182 8.31 -2.07 26.85
CA GLU A 182 7.91 -2.45 28.21
C GLU A 182 9.10 -2.59 29.18
N LYS A 183 10.14 -1.76 29.00
CA LYS A 183 11.31 -1.76 29.87
C LYS A 183 10.88 -1.67 31.34
N ASP A 184 11.47 -2.54 32.16
CA ASP A 184 11.19 -2.70 33.61
C ASP A 184 9.80 -3.28 33.94
N GLY A 185 9.14 -3.95 33.00
CA GLY A 185 7.84 -4.62 33.21
C GLY A 185 6.66 -3.66 33.34
N LYS A 186 6.82 -2.40 32.91
CA LYS A 186 5.76 -1.39 32.95
C LYS A 186 4.95 -1.40 31.66
N GLN A 187 3.68 -1.76 31.80
CA GLN A 187 2.69 -1.67 30.71
C GLN A 187 2.62 -0.25 30.16
N ILE A 188 2.56 -0.15 28.83
CA ILE A 188 2.35 1.09 28.10
C ILE A 188 0.87 1.29 27.83
N TRP A 189 0.42 2.53 27.76
CA TRP A 189 -0.96 2.85 27.40
C TRP A 189 -1.00 4.14 26.58
N GLY A 190 -2.09 4.32 25.85
CA GLY A 190 -2.33 5.49 25.01
C GLY A 190 -3.81 5.76 24.82
N TRP A 191 -4.12 6.90 24.20
CA TRP A 191 -5.48 7.25 23.82
C TRP A 191 -5.78 6.72 22.41
N MET A 192 -7.07 6.57 22.10
CA MET A 192 -7.54 6.47 20.72
C MET A 192 -8.47 7.65 20.45
N ALA A 193 -8.24 8.35 19.34
CA ALA A 193 -9.05 9.49 18.94
C ALA A 193 -9.33 9.46 17.43
N GLN A 194 -10.55 9.79 17.04
CA GLN A 194 -10.88 10.09 15.66
C GLN A 194 -10.49 11.55 15.40
N LEU A 195 -9.33 11.79 14.78
CA LEU A 195 -8.70 13.10 14.67
C LEU A 195 -9.66 14.15 14.11
N TYR A 196 -10.39 13.81 13.05
CA TYR A 196 -11.36 14.72 12.41
C TYR A 196 -12.42 15.27 13.38
N SER A 197 -12.67 14.62 14.52
CA SER A 197 -13.66 15.04 15.51
C SER A 197 -13.09 15.91 16.65
N ILE A 198 -11.76 15.92 16.82
CA ILE A 198 -11.07 16.63 17.90
C ILE A 198 -10.69 18.03 17.43
N ARG A 199 -11.43 19.05 17.90
CA ARG A 199 -11.27 20.44 17.45
C ARG A 199 -10.79 21.32 18.60
N SER A 200 -9.86 22.21 18.31
CA SER A 200 -9.53 23.35 19.16
C SER A 200 -10.31 24.58 18.71
N SER A 201 -10.23 25.66 19.48
CA SER A 201 -10.79 26.97 19.08
C SER A 201 -10.12 27.53 17.83
N LYS A 202 -8.95 27.00 17.45
CA LYS A 202 -8.25 27.44 16.25
C LYS A 202 -8.68 26.64 15.04
N SER A 203 -9.17 25.41 15.16
CA SER A 203 -9.46 24.50 14.02
C SER A 203 -10.31 25.16 12.93
N TRP A 204 -10.29 24.60 11.72
CA TRP A 204 -11.11 25.10 10.61
C TRP A 204 -12.45 24.34 10.52
N GLY A 205 -13.00 23.86 11.64
CA GLY A 205 -14.22 23.03 11.69
C GLY A 205 -13.97 21.51 11.72
N VAL A 206 -12.73 21.08 11.44
CA VAL A 206 -12.26 19.68 11.51
C VAL A 206 -10.93 19.68 12.26
N GLY A 207 -10.69 18.65 13.08
CA GLY A 207 -9.40 18.48 13.74
C GLY A 207 -8.27 18.29 12.73
N ASP A 208 -7.13 18.94 12.94
CA ASP A 208 -6.00 18.96 12.01
C ASP A 208 -4.66 18.58 12.66
N TYR A 209 -3.56 18.61 11.90
CA TYR A 209 -2.25 18.16 12.39
C TYR A 209 -1.70 19.02 13.54
N ALA A 210 -2.11 20.29 13.67
CA ALA A 210 -1.77 21.09 14.84
C ALA A 210 -2.52 20.60 16.08
N ASP A 211 -3.82 20.29 15.93
CA ASP A 211 -4.62 19.69 17.00
C ASP A 211 -4.07 18.32 17.41
N LEU A 212 -3.56 17.54 16.45
CA LEU A 212 -2.90 16.26 16.71
C LEU A 212 -1.62 16.44 17.55
N ALA A 213 -0.74 17.39 17.16
CA ALA A 213 0.47 17.69 17.91
C ALA A 213 0.14 18.10 19.36
N ASP A 214 -0.84 18.99 19.53
CA ASP A 214 -1.31 19.40 20.85
C ASP A 214 -1.89 18.22 21.64
N LEU A 215 -2.73 17.39 21.02
CA LEU A 215 -3.31 16.20 21.65
C LEU A 215 -2.22 15.24 22.14
N LEU A 216 -1.20 14.96 21.33
CA LEU A 216 -0.07 14.10 21.70
C LEU A 216 0.71 14.68 22.88
N VAL A 217 1.13 15.93 22.79
CA VAL A 217 1.94 16.60 23.82
C VAL A 217 1.17 16.69 25.14
N GLN A 218 -0.10 17.10 25.10
CA GLN A 218 -0.93 17.23 26.30
C GLN A 218 -1.29 15.88 26.90
N SER A 219 -1.53 14.85 26.08
CA SER A 219 -1.75 13.48 26.56
C SER A 219 -0.56 12.98 27.37
N LYS A 220 0.67 13.17 26.86
CA LYS A 220 1.87 12.77 27.61
C LYS A 220 2.00 13.56 28.91
N LYS A 221 1.89 14.90 28.84
CA LYS A 221 2.09 15.77 30.00
C LYS A 221 1.05 15.58 31.11
N LYS A 222 -0.21 15.34 30.75
CA LYS A 222 -1.31 15.27 31.71
C LYS A 222 -1.57 13.86 32.24
N THR A 223 -1.36 12.83 31.43
CA THR A 223 -1.75 11.46 31.78
C THR A 223 -0.60 10.47 31.71
N GLY A 224 0.54 10.84 31.10
CA GLY A 224 1.68 9.95 30.91
C GLY A 224 1.55 8.99 29.71
N ALA A 225 0.47 9.12 28.91
CA ALA A 225 0.22 8.30 27.73
C ALA A 225 1.43 8.29 26.78
N ASP A 226 1.75 7.12 26.23
CA ASP A 226 2.90 6.93 25.34
C ASP A 226 2.55 6.89 23.86
N PHE A 227 1.26 6.86 23.53
CA PHE A 227 0.78 7.02 22.18
C PHE A 227 -0.62 7.63 22.10
N VAL A 228 -0.97 8.07 20.90
CA VAL A 228 -2.35 8.30 20.48
C VAL A 228 -2.57 7.52 19.17
N LEU A 229 -3.50 6.57 19.19
CA LEU A 229 -4.02 5.90 18.01
C LEU A 229 -5.02 6.83 17.32
N VAL A 230 -4.78 7.10 16.03
CA VAL A 230 -5.66 7.91 15.19
C VAL A 230 -6.34 7.06 14.12
N ASN A 231 -7.44 7.56 13.56
CA ASN A 231 -8.03 6.98 12.35
C ASN A 231 -7.03 7.00 11.18
N PRO A 232 -7.29 6.25 10.09
CA PRO A 232 -6.45 6.35 8.90
C PRO A 232 -6.35 7.80 8.41
N LEU A 233 -5.12 8.22 8.14
CA LEU A 233 -4.79 9.57 7.68
C LEU A 233 -4.50 9.62 6.17
N HIS A 234 -4.98 8.61 5.45
CA HIS A 234 -4.81 8.44 4.02
C HIS A 234 -5.50 9.55 3.21
N ALA A 235 -4.97 9.87 2.05
CA ALA A 235 -5.53 10.89 1.17
C ALA A 235 -6.98 10.56 0.73
N GLY A 236 -7.85 11.57 0.82
CA GLY A 236 -9.21 11.56 0.26
C GLY A 236 -9.31 12.35 -1.04
N GLU A 237 -10.53 12.67 -1.46
CA GLU A 237 -10.77 13.47 -2.65
C GLU A 237 -10.19 14.90 -2.52
N PRO A 238 -9.64 15.48 -3.60
CA PRO A 238 -9.05 16.82 -3.57
C PRO A 238 -10.09 17.94 -3.53
N VAL A 239 -11.34 17.65 -3.92
CA VAL A 239 -12.42 18.62 -4.06
C VAL A 239 -13.71 18.01 -3.52
N ALA A 240 -14.49 18.81 -2.79
CA ALA A 240 -15.79 18.42 -2.24
C ALA A 240 -16.79 17.95 -3.33
N PRO A 241 -17.68 16.99 -3.04
CA PRO A 241 -17.92 16.38 -1.73
C PRO A 241 -16.84 15.39 -1.32
N LEU A 242 -16.46 15.41 -0.05
CA LEU A 242 -15.45 14.54 0.54
C LEU A 242 -16.09 13.29 1.14
N THR A 243 -15.53 12.11 0.87
CA THR A 243 -15.99 10.87 1.50
C THR A 243 -15.72 10.92 3.01
N PRO A 244 -16.74 10.75 3.88
CA PRO A 244 -16.54 10.84 5.33
C PRO A 244 -15.69 9.71 5.92
N SER A 245 -15.68 8.54 5.27
CA SER A 245 -14.99 7.35 5.78
C SER A 245 -13.48 7.40 5.49
N PRO A 246 -12.62 7.29 6.50
CA PRO A 246 -11.17 7.20 6.29
C PRO A 246 -10.71 5.82 5.78
N TYR A 247 -11.62 4.84 5.69
CA TYR A 247 -11.31 3.46 5.28
C TYR A 247 -11.52 3.18 3.78
N LEU A 248 -11.92 4.20 3.01
CA LEU A 248 -12.01 4.12 1.55
C LEU A 248 -11.25 5.31 0.90
N PRO A 249 -9.94 5.43 1.15
CA PRO A 249 -9.12 6.53 0.63
C PRO A 249 -8.86 6.41 -0.87
N VAL A 250 -8.46 7.51 -1.52
CA VAL A 250 -8.06 7.50 -2.94
C VAL A 250 -6.58 7.11 -3.14
N ALA A 251 -5.78 7.18 -2.08
CA ALA A 251 -4.40 6.70 -2.01
C ALA A 251 -4.03 6.39 -0.55
N ARG A 252 -3.35 5.27 -0.32
CA ARG A 252 -2.78 4.91 1.00
C ARG A 252 -1.32 5.31 1.13
N GLY A 253 -0.64 5.56 0.01
CA GLY A 253 0.73 6.09 -0.01
C GLY A 253 0.84 7.61 0.18
N MET A 254 -0.29 8.31 0.35
CA MET A 254 -0.38 9.76 0.51
C MET A 254 -1.18 10.12 1.76
N VAL A 255 -0.98 11.32 2.29
CA VAL A 255 -1.65 11.79 3.50
C VAL A 255 -2.84 12.71 3.22
N ASN A 256 -3.76 12.81 4.17
CA ASN A 256 -4.96 13.61 4.02
C ASN A 256 -4.65 15.11 4.14
N VAL A 257 -4.64 15.80 3.00
CA VAL A 257 -4.36 17.24 2.90
C VAL A 257 -5.40 18.12 3.59
N THR A 258 -6.60 17.59 3.90
CA THR A 258 -7.65 18.38 4.57
C THR A 258 -7.32 18.67 6.04
N TYR A 259 -6.38 17.92 6.63
CA TYR A 259 -5.85 18.13 7.98
C TYR A 259 -4.68 19.12 8.02
N ILE A 260 -4.39 19.86 6.94
CA ILE A 260 -3.43 20.96 7.01
C ILE A 260 -4.01 22.10 7.85
N ARG A 261 -3.15 22.69 8.69
CA ARG A 261 -3.35 23.94 9.39
C ARG A 261 -2.67 25.09 8.62
N PRO A 262 -3.41 26.01 7.97
CA PRO A 262 -2.81 27.09 7.19
C PRO A 262 -1.83 27.98 7.98
N GLU A 263 -2.15 28.30 9.22
CA GLU A 263 -1.45 29.31 10.04
C GLU A 263 -0.08 28.86 10.55
N ILE A 264 0.25 27.56 10.45
CA ILE A 264 1.57 27.03 10.83
C ILE A 264 2.45 26.72 9.61
N ILE A 265 1.98 27.05 8.41
CA ILE A 265 2.82 27.00 7.21
C ILE A 265 3.79 28.18 7.27
N PRO A 266 5.11 27.99 7.15
CA PRO A 266 6.08 29.08 7.28
C PRO A 266 5.78 30.29 6.37
N GLU A 267 5.29 30.03 5.16
CA GLU A 267 4.96 31.06 4.18
C GLU A 267 3.75 31.93 4.59
N TYR A 268 2.90 31.47 5.51
CA TYR A 268 1.84 32.30 6.11
C TYR A 268 2.43 33.55 6.79
N ASP A 269 3.63 33.43 7.38
CA ASP A 269 4.26 34.55 8.06
C ASP A 269 4.82 35.63 7.12
N SER A 270 5.09 35.23 5.87
CA SER A 270 5.63 36.11 4.83
C SER A 270 4.53 36.78 3.99
N LEU A 271 3.25 36.48 4.25
CA LEU A 271 2.14 37.12 3.56
C LEU A 271 2.12 38.63 3.80
N ASN A 272 1.76 39.38 2.76
CA ASN A 272 1.43 40.80 2.93
C ASN A 272 0.14 40.97 3.74
N ASP A 273 -0.06 42.16 4.32
CA ASP A 273 -1.20 42.44 5.22
C ASP A 273 -2.58 42.12 4.60
N LYS A 274 -2.73 42.32 3.29
CA LYS A 274 -3.99 42.08 2.58
C LYS A 274 -4.28 40.58 2.47
N ASP A 275 -3.28 39.80 2.05
CA ASP A 275 -3.43 38.36 1.86
C ASP A 275 -3.57 37.65 3.21
N ARG A 276 -2.78 38.06 4.22
CA ARG A 276 -2.95 37.59 5.60
C ARG A 276 -4.36 37.86 6.11
N LYS A 277 -4.86 39.10 5.96
CA LYS A 277 -6.24 39.44 6.35
C LYS A 277 -7.26 38.59 5.61
N THR A 278 -7.04 38.28 4.34
CA THR A 278 -7.95 37.42 3.57
C THR A 278 -7.98 36.00 4.12
N VAL A 279 -6.83 35.43 4.49
CA VAL A 279 -6.76 34.12 5.14
C VAL A 279 -7.47 34.14 6.51
N ASP A 280 -7.27 35.18 7.30
CA ASP A 280 -7.92 35.33 8.61
C ASP A 280 -9.45 35.46 8.47
N ASP A 281 -9.92 36.23 7.48
CA ASP A 281 -11.34 36.38 7.18
C ASP A 281 -11.94 35.03 6.74
N LEU A 282 -11.24 34.25 5.91
CA LEU A 282 -11.66 32.88 5.54
C LEU A 282 -11.70 31.94 6.74
N HIS A 283 -10.76 32.03 7.68
CA HIS A 283 -10.81 31.24 8.91
C HIS A 283 -12.06 31.57 9.73
N ASN A 284 -12.36 32.86 9.90
CA ASN A 284 -13.53 33.33 10.63
C ASN A 284 -14.86 32.84 10.02
N GLU A 285 -14.92 32.58 8.71
CA GLU A 285 -16.11 32.01 8.07
C GLU A 285 -16.42 30.58 8.56
N VAL A 286 -15.40 29.80 8.89
CA VAL A 286 -15.54 28.38 9.29
C VAL A 286 -15.27 28.12 10.77
N GLU A 287 -14.73 29.08 11.51
CA GLU A 287 -14.51 29.00 12.96
C GLU A 287 -15.76 28.59 13.76
N PRO A 288 -16.99 29.04 13.41
CA PRO A 288 -18.21 28.57 14.09
C PRO A 288 -18.44 27.04 14.01
N LEU A 289 -17.93 26.37 12.96
CA LEU A 289 -18.05 24.91 12.80
C LEU A 289 -17.30 24.14 13.90
N ASN A 290 -16.32 24.76 14.58
CA ASN A 290 -15.62 24.14 15.70
C ASN A 290 -16.55 23.82 16.87
N ASN A 291 -17.58 24.65 17.05
CA ASN A 291 -18.53 24.55 18.15
C ASN A 291 -19.82 23.81 17.76
N ASP A 292 -19.93 23.34 16.51
CA ASP A 292 -21.06 22.51 16.08
C ASP A 292 -20.91 21.08 16.64
N ALA A 293 -21.83 20.70 17.52
CA ALA A 293 -21.85 19.37 18.14
C ALA A 293 -22.64 18.32 17.33
N GLN A 294 -23.34 18.72 16.25
CA GLN A 294 -24.21 17.84 15.47
C GLN A 294 -23.47 17.17 14.32
N ILE A 295 -22.65 17.91 13.58
CA ILE A 295 -21.99 17.42 12.37
C ILE A 295 -20.58 17.98 12.20
N VAL A 296 -19.69 17.15 11.64
CA VAL A 296 -18.39 17.60 11.13
C VAL A 296 -18.57 17.91 9.64
N ASP A 297 -18.84 19.18 9.32
CA ASP A 297 -19.07 19.66 7.94
C ASP A 297 -17.74 19.84 7.18
N ARG A 298 -17.25 18.72 6.62
CA ARG A 298 -15.99 18.64 5.88
C ARG A 298 -16.03 19.44 4.58
N ASP A 299 -17.17 19.47 3.90
CA ASP A 299 -17.29 20.08 2.58
C ASP A 299 -17.24 21.60 2.66
N SER A 300 -17.97 22.19 3.61
CA SER A 300 -17.94 23.64 3.83
C SER A 300 -16.56 24.10 4.29
N MET A 301 -15.95 23.38 5.25
CA MET A 301 -14.58 23.63 5.68
C MET A 301 -13.60 23.59 4.50
N TRP A 302 -13.63 22.50 3.72
CA TRP A 302 -12.59 22.26 2.73
C TRP A 302 -12.63 23.25 1.58
N ARG A 303 -13.83 23.64 1.13
CA ARG A 303 -13.99 24.70 0.11
C ARG A 303 -13.34 26.02 0.54
N VAL A 304 -13.46 26.39 1.81
CA VAL A 304 -12.90 27.63 2.35
C VAL A 304 -11.39 27.50 2.62
N LYS A 305 -10.96 26.40 3.25
CA LYS A 305 -9.54 26.13 3.53
C LYS A 305 -8.68 26.05 2.27
N MET A 306 -9.20 25.43 1.20
CA MET A 306 -8.50 25.36 -0.09
C MET A 306 -8.14 26.74 -0.64
N HIS A 307 -9.01 27.73 -0.46
CA HIS A 307 -8.73 29.10 -0.90
C HIS A 307 -7.59 29.73 -0.10
N ALA A 308 -7.57 29.55 1.22
CA ALA A 308 -6.48 30.03 2.07
C ALA A 308 -5.14 29.37 1.72
N LEU A 309 -5.14 28.05 1.50
CA LEU A 309 -3.96 27.30 1.09
C LEU A 309 -3.43 27.77 -0.27
N TRP A 310 -4.32 28.08 -1.22
CA TRP A 310 -3.93 28.65 -2.52
C TRP A 310 -3.25 30.01 -2.37
N ILE A 311 -3.76 30.89 -1.51
CA ILE A 311 -3.14 32.20 -1.21
C ILE A 311 -1.72 32.01 -0.68
N ILE A 312 -1.54 31.11 0.29
CA ILE A 312 -0.22 30.81 0.87
C ILE A 312 0.73 30.25 -0.19
N PHE A 313 0.29 29.28 -0.99
CA PHE A 313 1.07 28.71 -2.08
C PHE A 313 1.53 29.79 -3.08
N LYS A 314 0.64 30.71 -3.48
CA LYS A 314 0.96 31.77 -4.44
C LYS A 314 1.90 32.85 -3.90
N SER A 315 2.11 32.91 -2.58
CA SER A 315 3.13 33.80 -1.99
C SER A 315 4.56 33.38 -2.33
N GLY A 316 4.75 32.11 -2.73
CA GLY A 316 6.03 31.55 -3.13
C GLY A 316 6.85 31.02 -1.96
N LEU A 317 7.79 30.13 -2.26
CA LEU A 317 8.72 29.56 -1.28
C LEU A 317 10.00 30.40 -1.19
N SER A 318 10.64 30.38 -0.02
CA SER A 318 12.05 30.80 0.09
C SER A 318 12.95 29.83 -0.68
N ALA A 319 14.22 30.22 -0.92
CA ALA A 319 15.16 29.35 -1.62
C ALA A 319 15.38 28.01 -0.88
N GLU A 320 15.57 28.06 0.44
CA GLU A 320 15.73 26.88 1.29
C GLU A 320 14.50 25.97 1.26
N ARG A 321 13.29 26.54 1.39
CA ARG A 321 12.03 25.80 1.33
C ARG A 321 11.79 25.20 -0.06
N SER A 322 12.22 25.88 -1.11
CA SER A 322 12.17 25.34 -2.47
C SER A 322 13.08 24.12 -2.63
N GLU A 323 14.27 24.12 -2.03
CA GLU A 323 15.19 22.97 -2.05
C GLU A 323 14.62 21.77 -1.29
N GLU A 324 14.02 22.00 -0.11
CA GLU A 324 13.31 20.97 0.66
C GLU A 324 12.15 20.36 -0.13
N PHE A 325 11.36 21.19 -0.81
CA PHE A 325 10.25 20.71 -1.62
C PHE A 325 10.72 19.91 -2.83
N GLU A 326 11.78 20.33 -3.52
CA GLU A 326 12.38 19.54 -4.60
C GLU A 326 12.92 18.19 -4.10
N ALA A 327 13.57 18.16 -2.93
CA ALA A 327 14.02 16.91 -2.31
C ALA A 327 12.85 15.97 -1.99
N PHE A 328 11.74 16.52 -1.46
CA PHE A 328 10.51 15.76 -1.22
C PHE A 328 9.94 15.18 -2.52
N LYS A 329 9.89 15.97 -3.61
CA LYS A 329 9.41 15.49 -4.92
C LYS A 329 10.29 14.35 -5.45
N GLN A 330 11.61 14.44 -5.29
CA GLN A 330 12.54 13.40 -5.71
C GLN A 330 12.37 12.10 -4.90
N ASP A 331 12.21 12.21 -3.58
CA ASP A 331 12.01 11.04 -2.69
C ASP A 331 10.66 10.34 -2.94
N MET A 332 9.60 11.11 -3.12
CA MET A 332 8.28 10.55 -3.40
C MET A 332 8.16 9.97 -4.81
N GLY A 333 8.84 10.60 -5.78
CA GLY A 333 8.93 10.15 -7.16
C GLY A 333 7.57 9.94 -7.82
N GLU A 334 7.40 8.81 -8.53
CA GLU A 334 6.18 8.49 -9.27
C GLU A 334 4.93 8.49 -8.38
N ARG A 335 5.06 8.20 -7.08
CA ARG A 335 3.90 8.18 -6.16
C ARG A 335 3.25 9.57 -6.09
N LEU A 336 4.06 10.62 -5.97
CA LEU A 336 3.55 12.00 -5.91
C LEU A 336 2.96 12.43 -7.26
N GLU A 337 3.62 12.06 -8.36
CA GLU A 337 3.13 12.34 -9.72
C GLU A 337 1.77 11.70 -10.00
N SER A 338 1.61 10.44 -9.57
CA SER A 338 0.36 9.71 -9.64
C SER A 338 -0.77 10.44 -8.91
N TYR A 339 -0.52 10.83 -7.66
CA TYR A 339 -1.52 11.51 -6.85
C TYR A 339 -1.86 12.90 -7.39
N ALA A 340 -0.85 13.75 -7.62
CA ALA A 340 -1.06 15.14 -8.04
C ALA A 340 -1.72 15.24 -9.43
N THR A 341 -1.36 14.36 -10.36
CA THR A 341 -1.99 14.32 -11.69
C THR A 341 -3.44 13.85 -11.61
N TRP A 342 -3.73 12.83 -10.81
CA TRP A 342 -5.10 12.38 -10.57
C TRP A 342 -5.93 13.48 -9.91
N CYS A 343 -5.37 14.20 -8.93
CA CYS A 343 -6.03 15.34 -8.29
C CYS A 343 -6.35 16.45 -9.29
N LEU A 344 -5.42 16.78 -10.20
CA LEU A 344 -5.64 17.74 -11.26
C LEU A 344 -6.79 17.31 -12.18
N CYS A 345 -6.83 16.04 -12.60
CA CYS A 345 -7.92 15.51 -13.41
C CYS A 345 -9.26 15.59 -12.68
N TYR A 346 -9.29 15.21 -11.41
CA TYR A 346 -10.49 15.28 -10.57
C TYR A 346 -10.99 16.72 -10.37
N ASP A 347 -10.08 17.68 -10.17
CA ASP A 347 -10.40 19.11 -10.04
C ASP A 347 -11.02 19.67 -11.32
N LYS A 348 -10.38 19.43 -12.48
CA LYS A 348 -10.79 20.05 -13.75
C LYS A 348 -11.92 19.33 -14.47
N TRP A 349 -12.01 18.01 -14.34
CA TRP A 349 -13.02 17.19 -15.02
C TRP A 349 -14.08 16.63 -14.08
N GLY A 350 -13.89 16.78 -12.77
CA GLY A 350 -14.81 16.29 -11.74
C GLY A 350 -14.60 14.82 -11.41
N ALA A 351 -15.35 14.39 -10.38
CA ALA A 351 -15.38 12.99 -9.96
C ALA A 351 -15.76 12.05 -11.10
N PRO A 352 -15.08 10.91 -11.29
CA PRO A 352 -15.47 9.89 -12.25
C PRO A 352 -16.92 9.45 -12.02
N LYS A 353 -17.78 9.63 -13.04
CA LYS A 353 -19.21 9.28 -12.98
C LYS A 353 -19.63 8.56 -14.26
N GLY A 354 -20.24 7.38 -14.10
CA GLY A 354 -20.82 6.61 -15.19
C GLY A 354 -19.80 5.79 -16.00
N GLU A 355 -20.19 5.40 -17.21
CA GLU A 355 -19.36 4.58 -18.11
C GLU A 355 -18.48 5.42 -19.05
N ASP A 356 -18.80 6.68 -19.24
CA ASP A 356 -18.10 7.61 -20.13
C ASP A 356 -17.33 8.66 -19.32
N CYS A 357 -16.50 8.20 -18.37
CA CYS A 357 -15.66 9.06 -17.54
C CYS A 357 -14.18 8.95 -17.94
N TRP A 358 -13.44 10.02 -17.68
CA TRP A 358 -12.01 10.12 -18.03
C TRP A 358 -11.16 9.00 -17.44
N GLU A 359 -11.47 8.54 -16.22
CA GLU A 359 -10.72 7.49 -15.51
C GLU A 359 -10.74 6.14 -16.25
N LYS A 360 -11.81 5.85 -17.02
CA LYS A 360 -11.93 4.60 -17.78
C LYS A 360 -11.25 4.62 -19.15
N HIS A 361 -11.07 5.80 -19.75
CA HIS A 361 -10.63 5.96 -21.14
C HIS A 361 -9.24 6.58 -21.27
N LEU A 362 -8.79 7.31 -20.25
CA LEU A 362 -7.49 7.96 -20.22
C LEU A 362 -6.57 7.22 -19.25
N THR A 363 -5.30 7.13 -19.63
CA THR A 363 -4.23 6.58 -18.80
C THR A 363 -3.18 7.66 -18.58
N LYS A 364 -2.21 7.41 -17.71
CA LYS A 364 -1.08 8.33 -17.49
C LYS A 364 -0.32 8.72 -18.77
N ASP A 365 -0.39 7.89 -19.81
CA ASP A 365 0.28 8.10 -21.10
C ASP A 365 -0.59 8.81 -22.15
N SER A 366 -1.84 9.15 -21.84
CA SER A 366 -2.75 9.83 -22.77
C SER A 366 -2.32 11.29 -23.04
N ASP A 367 -2.41 11.72 -24.30
CA ASP A 367 -2.04 13.09 -24.73
C ASP A 367 -2.86 14.16 -23.99
N GLU A 368 -4.13 13.87 -23.68
CA GLU A 368 -5.03 14.72 -22.91
C GLU A 368 -4.50 15.01 -21.51
N ILE A 369 -3.88 14.02 -20.86
CA ILE A 369 -3.27 14.19 -19.53
C ILE A 369 -2.05 15.09 -19.63
N SER A 370 -1.18 14.87 -20.62
CA SER A 370 -0.03 15.74 -20.88
C SER A 370 -0.46 17.18 -21.19
N ALA A 371 -1.51 17.35 -21.99
CA ALA A 371 -2.06 18.65 -22.33
C ALA A 371 -2.65 19.36 -21.10
N LEU A 372 -3.39 18.64 -20.24
CA LEU A 372 -3.97 19.19 -19.01
C LEU A 372 -2.87 19.67 -18.05
N CYS A 373 -1.82 18.87 -17.85
CA CYS A 373 -0.68 19.24 -17.01
C CYS A 373 0.02 20.51 -17.51
N LYS A 374 0.18 20.66 -18.84
CA LYS A 374 0.75 21.87 -19.46
C LYS A 374 -0.18 23.08 -19.38
N GLN A 375 -1.49 22.85 -19.40
CA GLN A 375 -2.49 23.92 -19.31
C GLN A 375 -2.62 24.49 -17.90
N PHE A 376 -2.45 23.66 -16.86
CA PHE A 376 -2.62 24.03 -15.45
C PHE A 376 -1.40 23.70 -14.57
N PRO A 377 -0.20 24.20 -14.90
CA PRO A 377 1.03 23.85 -14.18
C PRO A 377 0.98 24.27 -12.70
N ASP A 378 0.44 25.45 -12.40
CA ASP A 378 0.29 25.94 -11.02
C ASP A 378 -0.65 25.05 -10.18
N THR A 379 -1.69 24.47 -10.79
CA THR A 379 -2.64 23.62 -10.06
C THR A 379 -2.03 22.24 -9.80
N LEU A 380 -1.27 21.70 -10.75
CA LEU A 380 -0.50 20.49 -10.55
C LEU A 380 0.52 20.66 -9.42
N GLU A 381 1.29 21.75 -9.46
CA GLU A 381 2.30 22.05 -8.44
C GLU A 381 1.66 22.30 -7.07
N PHE A 382 0.47 22.90 -7.04
CA PHE A 382 -0.29 23.07 -5.79
C PHE A 382 -0.64 21.74 -5.14
N TYR A 383 -1.10 20.73 -5.90
CA TYR A 383 -1.38 19.40 -5.32
C TYR A 383 -0.12 18.69 -4.82
N ARG A 384 1.02 18.85 -5.51
CA ARG A 384 2.31 18.37 -5.00
C ARG A 384 2.69 19.06 -3.69
N TRP A 385 2.50 20.37 -3.63
CA TRP A 385 2.80 21.19 -2.46
C TRP A 385 1.90 20.85 -1.28
N LEU A 386 0.60 20.61 -1.50
CA LEU A 386 -0.34 20.20 -0.47
C LEU A 386 0.10 18.91 0.23
N GLU A 387 0.50 17.90 -0.55
CA GLU A 387 1.00 16.63 0.02
C GLU A 387 2.25 16.86 0.88
N TRP A 388 3.19 17.67 0.39
CA TRP A 388 4.40 18.01 1.14
C TRP A 388 4.10 18.73 2.46
N ILE A 389 3.21 19.72 2.45
CA ILE A 389 2.82 20.45 3.66
C ILE A 389 2.09 19.54 4.65
N ALA A 390 1.17 18.70 4.17
CA ALA A 390 0.45 17.75 5.00
C ALA A 390 1.41 16.74 5.65
N PHE A 391 2.34 16.18 4.87
CA PHE A 391 3.35 15.25 5.36
C PHE A 391 4.24 15.90 6.42
N THR A 392 4.70 17.14 6.15
CA THR A 392 5.55 17.91 7.08
C THR A 392 4.84 18.15 8.41
N GLN A 393 3.60 18.64 8.40
CA GLN A 393 2.86 18.88 9.64
C GLN A 393 2.55 17.60 10.42
N LEU A 394 2.28 16.49 9.73
CA LEU A 394 2.12 15.18 10.37
C LEU A 394 3.42 14.69 11.02
N HIS A 395 4.56 14.86 10.32
CA HIS A 395 5.87 14.53 10.84
C HIS A 395 6.21 15.38 12.08
N ASP A 396 5.94 16.69 12.02
CA ASP A 396 6.15 17.62 13.15
C ASP A 396 5.33 17.22 14.37
N ALA A 397 4.09 16.74 14.19
CA ALA A 397 3.26 16.22 15.27
C ALA A 397 3.91 14.99 15.94
N GLN A 398 4.50 14.08 15.16
CA GLN A 398 5.25 12.94 15.67
C GLN A 398 6.50 13.40 16.42
N VAL A 399 7.28 14.32 15.86
CA VAL A 399 8.47 14.88 16.51
C VAL A 399 8.10 15.55 17.84
N ALA A 400 7.01 16.33 17.88
CA ALA A 400 6.50 16.95 19.09
C ALA A 400 6.12 15.91 20.16
N ALA A 401 5.49 14.81 19.76
CA ALA A 401 5.15 13.70 20.66
C ALA A 401 6.41 13.05 21.26
N LYS A 402 7.42 12.77 20.43
CA LYS A 402 8.72 12.22 20.87
C LYS A 402 9.44 13.17 21.82
N ASN A 403 9.48 14.46 21.51
CA ASN A 403 10.06 15.51 22.37
C ASN A 403 9.32 15.67 23.70
N ALA A 404 8.00 15.42 23.74
CA ALA A 404 7.24 15.38 24.98
C ALA A 404 7.53 14.11 25.83
N GLY A 405 8.25 13.13 25.29
CA GLY A 405 8.67 11.91 25.97
C GLY A 405 7.79 10.70 25.69
N MET A 406 6.97 10.72 24.64
CA MET A 406 6.22 9.53 24.21
C MET A 406 7.16 8.46 23.65
N ARG A 407 6.99 7.22 24.10
CA ARG A 407 7.76 6.07 23.57
C ARG A 407 7.38 5.72 22.13
N ILE A 408 6.09 5.82 21.78
CA ILE A 408 5.58 5.53 20.43
C ILE A 408 5.23 6.83 19.70
N GLY A 409 4.43 7.70 20.32
CA GLY A 409 3.91 8.90 19.66
C GLY A 409 2.63 8.59 18.88
N ILE A 410 2.57 8.94 17.61
CA ILE A 410 1.46 8.59 16.73
C ILE A 410 1.46 7.07 16.53
N MET A 411 0.30 6.45 16.78
CA MET A 411 -0.03 5.13 16.26
C MET A 411 -0.99 5.35 15.09
N SER A 412 -0.51 5.13 13.86
CA SER A 412 -1.33 5.28 12.66
C SER A 412 -2.22 4.07 12.44
N ASP A 413 -3.22 4.19 11.59
CA ASP A 413 -4.12 3.10 11.20
C ASP A 413 -4.11 2.91 9.69
N MET A 414 -3.82 1.69 9.25
CA MET A 414 -3.71 1.32 7.84
C MET A 414 -5.04 0.73 7.36
N ALA A 415 -5.82 1.51 6.59
CA ALA A 415 -6.96 0.98 5.88
C ALA A 415 -6.61 -0.19 4.93
N VAL A 416 -7.56 -1.12 4.78
CA VAL A 416 -7.42 -2.37 4.00
C VAL A 416 -7.08 -2.12 2.54
N GLY A 417 -7.70 -1.12 1.91
CA GLY A 417 -7.54 -0.85 0.48
C GLY A 417 -7.87 0.59 0.12
N VAL A 418 -8.04 0.81 -1.18
CA VAL A 418 -8.33 2.13 -1.79
C VAL A 418 -9.66 2.12 -2.51
N HIS A 419 -10.19 3.30 -2.79
CA HIS A 419 -11.34 3.51 -3.65
C HIS A 419 -11.02 2.99 -5.07
N PRO A 420 -11.95 2.28 -5.75
CA PRO A 420 -11.70 1.71 -7.09
C PRO A 420 -11.30 2.72 -8.16
N ALA A 421 -11.83 3.95 -8.07
CA ALA A 421 -11.48 5.06 -8.96
C ALA A 421 -10.39 6.00 -8.38
N GLY A 422 -9.66 5.54 -7.36
CA GLY A 422 -8.60 6.31 -6.70
C GLY A 422 -7.33 6.41 -7.55
N SER A 423 -6.46 7.34 -7.18
CA SER A 423 -5.21 7.64 -7.91
C SER A 423 -4.29 6.42 -8.07
N GLU A 424 -4.16 5.58 -7.04
CA GLU A 424 -3.28 4.40 -7.09
C GLU A 424 -3.77 3.38 -8.13
N VAL A 425 -5.09 3.15 -8.20
CA VAL A 425 -5.71 2.20 -9.14
C VAL A 425 -5.63 2.73 -10.57
N TRP A 426 -5.96 4.02 -10.77
CA TRP A 426 -5.96 4.64 -12.09
C TRP A 426 -4.55 4.71 -12.70
N TRP A 427 -3.53 5.02 -11.90
CA TRP A 427 -2.16 5.22 -12.41
C TRP A 427 -1.41 3.91 -12.67
N ASN A 428 -1.69 2.86 -11.89
CA ASN A 428 -1.04 1.56 -11.99
C ASN A 428 -2.07 0.41 -11.85
N PRO A 429 -3.00 0.28 -12.81
CA PRO A 429 -4.10 -0.68 -12.72
C PRO A 429 -3.62 -2.13 -12.63
N GLU A 430 -2.43 -2.45 -13.15
CA GLU A 430 -1.80 -3.77 -13.09
C GLU A 430 -1.47 -4.23 -11.66
N ARG A 431 -1.32 -3.28 -10.70
CA ARG A 431 -1.09 -3.58 -9.28
C ARG A 431 -2.31 -4.17 -8.58
N PHE A 432 -3.47 -4.16 -9.22
CA PHE A 432 -4.74 -4.56 -8.64
C PHE A 432 -5.40 -5.66 -9.47
N ALA A 433 -6.13 -6.57 -8.82
CA ALA A 433 -6.94 -7.56 -9.51
C ALA A 433 -8.30 -6.95 -9.90
N ASN A 434 -8.30 -6.20 -11.01
CA ASN A 434 -9.48 -5.47 -11.48
C ASN A 434 -10.66 -6.41 -11.78
N GLY A 435 -11.85 -6.06 -11.28
CA GLY A 435 -13.06 -6.87 -11.40
C GLY A 435 -13.33 -7.79 -10.21
N ALA A 436 -12.43 -7.82 -9.21
CA ALA A 436 -12.69 -8.36 -7.88
C ALA A 436 -12.82 -7.22 -6.85
N CYS A 437 -13.61 -7.44 -5.79
CA CYS A 437 -13.73 -6.53 -4.66
C CYS A 437 -13.40 -7.28 -3.37
N VAL A 438 -12.67 -6.63 -2.47
CA VAL A 438 -12.47 -7.07 -1.10
C VAL A 438 -13.78 -6.97 -0.33
N GLY A 439 -13.98 -7.89 0.60
CA GLY A 439 -15.15 -7.93 1.46
C GLY A 439 -15.00 -8.99 2.54
N ALA A 440 -16.12 -9.32 3.16
CA ALA A 440 -16.21 -10.39 4.15
C ALA A 440 -17.32 -11.37 3.77
N PRO A 441 -17.12 -12.70 3.97
CA PRO A 441 -18.19 -13.67 3.80
C PRO A 441 -19.32 -13.43 4.81
N PRO A 442 -20.51 -14.01 4.60
CA PRO A 442 -21.61 -13.95 5.56
C PRO A 442 -21.21 -14.30 7.00
N ASP A 443 -21.64 -13.45 7.93
CA ASP A 443 -21.44 -13.63 9.36
C ASP A 443 -22.75 -13.52 10.15
N TYR A 444 -22.66 -13.75 11.47
CA TYR A 444 -23.81 -13.70 12.37
C TYR A 444 -24.51 -12.32 12.38
N PHE A 445 -23.76 -11.23 12.21
CA PHE A 445 -24.27 -9.87 12.18
C PHE A 445 -24.69 -9.43 10.76
N ASN A 446 -23.96 -9.86 9.73
CA ASN A 446 -24.15 -9.53 8.32
C ASN A 446 -24.38 -10.81 7.51
N GLN A 447 -25.63 -11.27 7.46
CA GLN A 447 -26.02 -12.51 6.77
C GLN A 447 -25.80 -12.49 5.24
N GLN A 448 -25.62 -11.30 4.65
CA GLN A 448 -25.30 -11.14 3.22
C GLN A 448 -23.78 -11.05 2.96
N GLY A 449 -22.97 -11.09 4.03
CA GLY A 449 -21.58 -10.68 3.97
C GLY A 449 -21.45 -9.18 3.76
N GLN A 450 -20.26 -8.75 3.38
CA GLN A 450 -19.94 -7.35 3.15
C GLN A 450 -19.14 -7.23 1.87
N ASN A 451 -19.42 -6.17 1.10
CA ASN A 451 -18.58 -5.74 -0.01
C ASN A 451 -18.02 -4.37 0.35
N TRP A 452 -16.71 -4.28 0.52
CA TRP A 452 -16.03 -3.03 0.87
C TRP A 452 -15.58 -2.25 -0.35
N SER A 453 -15.93 -2.71 -1.56
CA SER A 453 -15.67 -2.13 -2.88
C SER A 453 -14.21 -2.11 -3.34
N GLN A 454 -13.25 -2.13 -2.42
CA GLN A 454 -11.82 -1.98 -2.69
C GLN A 454 -11.31 -3.07 -3.65
N PRO A 455 -10.54 -2.73 -4.71
CA PRO A 455 -9.87 -3.73 -5.51
C PRO A 455 -8.70 -4.32 -4.71
N PRO A 456 -8.53 -5.65 -4.64
CA PRO A 456 -7.39 -6.24 -3.95
C PRO A 456 -6.10 -6.01 -4.77
N LEU A 457 -4.96 -5.94 -4.07
CA LEU A 457 -3.66 -5.98 -4.73
C LEU A 457 -3.51 -7.30 -5.48
N ASN A 458 -2.89 -7.26 -6.66
CA ASN A 458 -2.60 -8.45 -7.46
C ASN A 458 -1.39 -9.18 -6.85
N PRO A 459 -1.56 -10.41 -6.32
CA PRO A 459 -0.48 -11.12 -5.63
C PRO A 459 0.71 -11.43 -6.53
N PHE A 460 0.48 -11.67 -7.82
CA PHE A 460 1.56 -11.93 -8.78
C PHE A 460 2.35 -10.68 -9.11
N GLU A 461 1.68 -9.53 -9.17
CA GLU A 461 2.36 -8.25 -9.38
C GLU A 461 3.16 -7.83 -8.14
N LEU A 462 2.64 -8.10 -6.94
CA LEU A 462 3.39 -7.93 -5.69
C LEU A 462 4.67 -8.77 -5.69
N GLU A 463 4.55 -10.07 -5.98
CA GLU A 463 5.71 -10.96 -6.04
C GLU A 463 6.68 -10.55 -7.16
N ARG A 464 6.19 -10.17 -8.34
CA ARG A 464 7.02 -9.75 -9.48
C ARG A 464 7.85 -8.50 -9.18
N THR A 465 7.33 -7.61 -8.33
CA THR A 465 7.93 -6.30 -8.05
C THR A 465 8.67 -6.24 -6.70
N GLY A 466 8.91 -7.37 -6.04
CA GLY A 466 9.57 -7.35 -4.73
C GLY A 466 8.73 -6.70 -3.64
N PHE A 467 7.39 -6.80 -3.75
CA PHE A 467 6.42 -6.16 -2.86
C PHE A 467 6.59 -4.64 -2.76
N LYS A 468 7.18 -3.99 -3.78
CA LYS A 468 7.58 -2.58 -3.74
C LYS A 468 6.46 -1.65 -3.29
N VAL A 469 5.24 -1.79 -3.82
CA VAL A 469 4.12 -0.91 -3.44
C VAL A 469 3.75 -1.04 -1.96
N TYR A 470 3.81 -2.25 -1.40
CA TYR A 470 3.54 -2.49 0.02
C TYR A 470 4.69 -1.95 0.89
N LYS A 471 5.95 -2.19 0.48
CA LYS A 471 7.15 -1.59 1.10
C LYS A 471 7.00 -0.08 1.18
N ASP A 472 6.78 0.58 0.05
CA ASP A 472 6.72 2.04 -0.05
C ASP A 472 5.61 2.63 0.84
N MET A 473 4.44 1.97 0.92
CA MET A 473 3.34 2.35 1.81
C MET A 473 3.74 2.23 3.29
N VAL A 474 4.29 1.09 3.70
CA VAL A 474 4.71 0.85 5.10
C VAL A 474 5.81 1.84 5.51
N HIS A 475 6.81 2.05 4.66
CA HIS A 475 7.87 3.04 4.90
C HIS A 475 7.30 4.45 5.08
N GLY A 476 6.37 4.87 4.21
CA GLY A 476 5.72 6.17 4.33
C GLY A 476 4.96 6.35 5.64
N MET A 477 4.23 5.33 6.10
CA MET A 477 3.52 5.38 7.38
C MET A 477 4.48 5.51 8.57
N PHE A 478 5.57 4.75 8.60
CA PHE A 478 6.56 4.81 9.69
C PHE A 478 7.44 6.06 9.66
N ALA A 479 7.47 6.83 8.57
CA ALA A 479 8.17 8.11 8.53
C ALA A 479 7.58 9.15 9.52
N SER A 480 6.30 9.02 9.86
CA SER A 480 5.59 9.94 10.77
C SER A 480 4.80 9.23 11.86
N ALA A 481 5.06 7.94 12.12
CA ALA A 481 4.40 7.18 13.19
C ALA A 481 5.37 6.22 13.88
N GLY A 482 5.17 6.01 15.19
CA GLY A 482 5.96 5.03 15.96
C GLY A 482 5.34 3.63 15.99
N ALA A 483 4.08 3.50 15.56
CA ALA A 483 3.37 2.23 15.44
C ALA A 483 2.29 2.33 14.35
N VAL A 484 1.91 1.19 13.79
CA VAL A 484 0.84 1.09 12.80
C VAL A 484 -0.11 -0.02 13.22
N ARG A 485 -1.40 0.31 13.36
CA ARG A 485 -2.50 -0.66 13.38
C ARG A 485 -2.75 -1.09 11.94
N ILE A 486 -2.69 -2.39 11.67
CA ILE A 486 -3.05 -2.96 10.37
C ILE A 486 -4.51 -3.40 10.45
N ASP A 487 -5.39 -2.69 9.75
CA ASP A 487 -6.78 -3.08 9.68
C ASP A 487 -6.92 -4.37 8.86
N HIS A 488 -7.76 -5.29 9.33
CA HIS A 488 -7.94 -6.61 8.71
C HIS A 488 -6.62 -7.36 8.41
N ILE A 489 -5.75 -7.52 9.42
CA ILE A 489 -4.43 -8.22 9.35
C ILE A 489 -4.42 -9.63 8.71
N LEU A 490 -5.59 -10.24 8.46
CA LEU A 490 -5.69 -11.52 7.77
C LEU A 490 -5.41 -11.42 6.26
N GLY A 491 -5.72 -10.26 5.67
CA GLY A 491 -5.37 -9.94 4.28
C GLY A 491 -4.00 -9.30 4.21
#